data_AF-A0A357NFV8-F1
#
_entry.id   AF-A0A357NFV8-F1
#
_cell.length_a   1.000
_cell.length_b   1.000
_cell.length_c   1.000
_cell.angle_alpha   90.00
_cell.angle_beta   90.00
_cell.angle_gamma   90.00
#
_symmetry.space_group_name_H-M   'P 1'
#
loop_
_entity.id
_entity.type
_entity.pdbx_description
1 polymer ?
#
loop_
_entity_poly.entity_id
_entity_poly.type
_entity_poly.pdbx_seq_one_letter_code
_entity_poly.pdbx_strand_id
1 'polypeptide(L)'
;MKSTGSDNSELTKTGVSMMPEYREYRCCMCPQKNSDRPICPAPGGDKPCRFVKQYVDERGWTYFVRSGIGGETFKAFYRNPGNLYGGHGRRPVPWRHTFDAAQADLNRIAKQRNWKECI
;
A
#
# COMPACT_ATOMS: atom_id res chain seq x y z
N MET A 1 35.47 -28.32 35.83
CA MET A 1 34.23 -27.54 36.05
C MET A 1 34.61 -26.08 36.27
N LYS A 2 34.30 -25.21 35.30
CA LYS A 2 34.07 -23.77 35.42
C LYS A 2 33.48 -23.31 34.07
N SER A 3 32.18 -23.02 34.09
CA SER A 3 31.41 -22.44 32.98
C SER A 3 31.64 -20.93 32.87
N THR A 4 31.00 -20.36 31.84
CA THR A 4 30.76 -18.93 31.52
C THR A 4 31.89 -18.30 30.72
N GLY A 5 31.72 -17.81 29.49
CA GLY A 5 30.52 -17.29 28.79
C GLY A 5 30.65 -15.78 28.62
N SER A 6 30.26 -15.25 27.46
CA SER A 6 30.26 -13.82 27.04
C SER A 6 31.63 -13.25 26.62
N ASP A 7 31.79 -12.37 25.63
CA ASP A 7 30.90 -11.64 24.72
C ASP A 7 31.81 -10.95 23.68
N ASN A 8 31.37 -10.76 22.43
CA ASN A 8 31.18 -9.41 21.83
C ASN A 8 31.17 -9.39 20.29
N SER A 9 30.00 -8.93 19.83
CA SER A 9 29.78 -8.01 18.71
C SER A 9 30.03 -8.52 17.29
N GLU A 10 29.07 -9.30 16.82
CA GLU A 10 28.61 -9.29 15.43
C GLU A 10 28.00 -7.91 15.12
N LEU A 11 28.74 -7.07 14.39
CA LEU A 11 28.19 -5.85 13.80
C LEU A 11 27.14 -6.24 12.76
N THR A 12 25.88 -6.17 13.15
CA THR A 12 24.75 -6.37 12.25
C THR A 12 24.63 -5.18 11.31
N LYS A 13 24.64 -5.51 10.02
CA LYS A 13 24.39 -4.62 8.87
C LYS A 13 23.14 -3.76 9.10
N THR A 14 23.36 -2.45 8.97
CA THR A 14 22.45 -1.44 8.41
C THR A 14 20.96 -1.79 8.42
N GLY A 15 20.31 -1.55 9.56
CA GLY A 15 18.86 -1.54 9.66
C GLY A 15 18.28 -0.35 8.90
N VAL A 16 17.96 -0.54 7.61
CA VAL A 16 16.97 0.31 6.94
C VAL A 16 15.63 -0.02 7.58
N SER A 17 15.18 0.87 8.47
CA SER A 17 13.83 0.84 9.03
C SER A 17 12.84 0.68 7.88
N MET A 18 12.20 -0.49 7.76
CA MET A 18 11.22 -0.83 6.73
C MET A 18 9.88 -0.11 6.98
N MET A 19 9.93 1.21 7.11
CA MET A 19 8.70 1.99 7.11
C MET A 19 8.13 2.00 5.69
N PRO A 20 6.87 1.58 5.50
CA PRO A 20 6.20 1.70 4.22
C PRO A 20 6.22 3.16 3.74
N GLU A 21 6.49 3.33 2.46
CA GLU A 21 6.66 4.64 1.87
C GLU A 21 5.30 5.16 1.39
N TYR A 22 4.58 5.85 2.29
CA TYR A 22 3.30 6.45 1.94
C TYR A 22 3.49 7.72 1.09
N ARG A 23 3.18 7.63 -0.20
CA ARG A 23 3.16 8.80 -1.09
C ARG A 23 1.74 9.33 -1.26
N GLU A 24 1.53 10.62 -1.06
CA GLU A 24 0.23 11.25 -1.29
C GLU A 24 -0.02 11.58 -2.77
N TYR A 25 1.01 11.51 -3.60
CA TYR A 25 0.94 11.83 -5.04
C TYR A 25 1.76 10.84 -5.87
N ARG A 26 1.39 10.68 -7.14
CA ARG A 26 2.22 9.94 -8.11
C ARG A 26 3.60 10.57 -8.25
N CYS A 27 4.60 9.74 -8.54
CA CYS A 27 5.93 10.21 -8.94
C CYS A 27 5.80 11.12 -10.18
N CYS A 28 6.54 12.24 -10.20
CA CYS A 28 6.58 13.16 -11.34
C CYS A 28 7.05 12.48 -12.64
N MET A 29 7.85 11.41 -12.52
CA MET A 29 8.35 10.59 -13.62
C MET A 29 7.57 9.27 -13.77
N CYS A 30 6.34 9.18 -13.27
CA CYS A 30 5.53 7.98 -13.48
C CYS A 30 5.15 7.87 -14.97
N PRO A 31 5.54 6.79 -15.66
CA PRO A 31 5.27 6.65 -17.10
C PRO A 31 3.76 6.54 -17.39
N GLN A 32 2.95 6.14 -16.41
CA GLN A 32 1.49 6.11 -16.50
C GLN A 32 0.78 7.39 -16.04
N LYS A 33 1.49 8.48 -15.72
CA LYS A 33 0.84 9.69 -15.17
C LYS A 33 -0.18 10.32 -16.15
N ASN A 34 0.11 10.25 -17.45
CA ASN A 34 -0.72 10.83 -18.50
C ASN A 34 -1.28 9.76 -19.45
N SER A 35 -1.31 8.48 -19.06
CA SER A 35 -1.85 7.44 -19.93
C SER A 35 -3.36 7.28 -19.75
N ASP A 36 -4.05 6.91 -20.83
CA ASP A 36 -5.50 6.64 -20.82
C ASP A 36 -5.89 5.44 -19.95
N ARG A 37 -4.90 4.62 -19.57
CA ARG A 37 -5.04 3.48 -18.65
C ARG A 37 -3.92 3.52 -17.63
N PRO A 38 -4.07 4.28 -16.53
CA PRO A 38 -3.00 4.47 -15.56
C PRO A 38 -2.90 3.28 -14.59
N ILE A 39 -2.86 2.06 -15.15
CA ILE A 39 -2.75 0.80 -14.42
C ILE A 39 -1.32 0.68 -13.88
N CYS A 40 -1.19 0.48 -12.58
CA CYS A 40 0.06 0.12 -11.91
C CYS A 40 -0.05 -1.35 -11.47
N PRO A 41 0.98 -2.19 -11.65
CA PRO A 41 2.34 -1.93 -12.18
C PRO A 41 2.37 -1.77 -13.71
N ALA A 42 3.49 -1.26 -14.24
CA ALA A 42 3.69 -1.17 -15.70
C ALA A 42 3.66 -2.56 -16.36
N PRO A 43 3.17 -2.68 -17.61
CA PRO A 43 3.43 -3.86 -18.41
C PRO A 43 4.96 -3.98 -18.59
N GLY A 44 5.59 -5.00 -17.97
CA GLY A 44 7.03 -5.25 -18.06
C GLY A 44 7.92 -4.51 -17.04
N GLY A 45 7.39 -4.00 -15.93
CA GLY A 45 8.19 -3.24 -14.96
C GLY A 45 8.70 -4.05 -13.77
N ASP A 46 10.02 -4.24 -13.67
CA ASP A 46 10.72 -4.82 -12.49
C ASP A 46 10.70 -3.90 -11.25
N LYS A 47 10.03 -2.74 -11.32
CA LYS A 47 10.02 -1.72 -10.27
C LYS A 47 8.62 -1.54 -9.69
N PRO A 48 8.42 -1.75 -8.37
CA PRO A 48 7.12 -1.56 -7.75
C PRO A 48 6.74 -0.07 -7.76
N CYS A 49 5.47 0.22 -8.04
CA CYS A 49 4.95 1.58 -7.93
C CYS A 49 5.04 2.06 -6.47
N ARG A 50 5.65 3.22 -6.23
CA ARG A 50 5.78 3.83 -4.88
C ARG A 50 4.52 4.53 -4.39
N PHE A 51 3.50 4.65 -5.25
CA PHE A 51 2.25 5.35 -4.94
C PHE A 51 1.05 4.41 -4.86
N VAL A 52 0.88 3.55 -5.86
CA VAL A 52 -0.22 2.58 -5.89
C VAL A 52 0.16 1.39 -5.05
N LYS A 53 -0.46 1.29 -3.87
CA LYS A 53 -0.18 0.29 -2.85
C LYS A 53 -1.48 -0.32 -2.33
N GLN A 54 -1.40 -1.58 -1.93
CA GLN A 54 -2.38 -2.19 -1.06
C GLN A 54 -1.79 -2.26 0.35
N TYR A 55 -2.66 -2.22 1.35
CA TYR A 55 -2.23 -2.24 2.75
C TYR A 55 -2.92 -3.35 3.52
N VAL A 56 -2.26 -3.83 4.56
CA VAL A 56 -2.79 -4.80 5.52
C VAL A 56 -2.72 -4.23 6.92
N ASP A 57 -3.81 -4.34 7.68
CA ASP A 57 -3.82 -4.01 9.10
C ASP A 57 -3.37 -5.19 9.97
N GLU A 58 -3.22 -4.96 11.27
CA GLU A 58 -2.81 -5.98 12.24
C GLU A 58 -3.79 -7.17 12.34
N ARG A 59 -5.03 -7.00 11.87
CA ARG A 59 -6.06 -8.04 11.84
C ARG A 59 -6.02 -8.86 10.54
N GLY A 60 -5.10 -8.54 9.63
CA GLY A 60 -5.00 -9.17 8.32
C GLY A 60 -5.98 -8.63 7.28
N TRP A 61 -6.66 -7.51 7.54
CA TRP A 61 -7.59 -6.94 6.57
C TRP A 61 -6.83 -6.23 5.47
N THR A 62 -7.10 -6.60 4.22
CA THR A 62 -6.46 -5.96 3.06
C THR A 62 -7.29 -4.76 2.62
N TYR A 63 -6.62 -3.65 2.34
CA TYR A 63 -7.18 -2.38 1.89
C TYR A 63 -6.61 -2.01 0.52
N PHE A 64 -7.48 -1.66 -0.43
CA PHE A 64 -7.12 -1.38 -1.81
C PHE A 64 -8.09 -0.40 -2.46
N VAL A 65 -7.69 0.28 -3.54
CA VAL A 65 -8.59 1.14 -4.32
C VAL A 65 -9.17 0.37 -5.49
N ARG A 66 -10.46 0.57 -5.75
CA ARG A 66 -11.13 0.08 -6.96
C ARG A 66 -12.19 1.07 -7.41
N SER A 67 -12.64 0.90 -8.66
CA SER A 67 -13.80 1.61 -9.18
C SER A 67 -15.11 1.05 -8.60
N GLY A 68 -16.11 1.94 -8.53
CA GLY A 68 -17.49 1.62 -8.20
C GLY A 68 -18.26 1.08 -9.40
N ILE A 69 -19.57 0.89 -9.20
CA ILE A 69 -20.50 0.53 -10.28
C ILE A 69 -20.47 1.67 -11.30
N GLY A 70 -20.21 1.36 -12.57
CA GLY A 70 -20.10 2.34 -13.67
C GLY A 70 -18.67 2.81 -13.99
N GLY A 71 -17.66 2.49 -13.17
CA GLY A 71 -16.25 2.71 -13.52
C GLY A 71 -15.72 4.16 -13.41
N GLU A 72 -16.59 5.15 -13.26
CA GLU A 72 -16.22 6.58 -13.27
C GLU A 72 -15.79 7.15 -11.90
N THR A 73 -16.07 6.41 -10.82
CA THR A 73 -15.71 6.82 -9.46
C THR A 73 -14.92 5.72 -8.76
N PHE A 74 -14.02 6.15 -7.87
CA PHE A 74 -13.05 5.31 -7.17
C PHE A 74 -13.16 5.51 -5.67
N LYS A 75 -12.91 4.46 -4.91
CA LYS A 75 -12.92 4.52 -3.44
C LYS A 75 -12.00 3.47 -2.85
N ALA A 76 -11.60 3.66 -1.59
CA ALA A 76 -10.92 2.65 -0.81
C ALA A 76 -11.90 1.56 -0.35
N PHE A 77 -11.52 0.31 -0.59
CA PHE A 77 -12.23 -0.89 -0.18
C PHE A 77 -11.38 -1.68 0.79
N TYR A 78 -12.03 -2.59 1.52
CA TYR A 78 -11.36 -3.55 2.38
C TYR A 78 -11.95 -4.94 2.22
N ARG A 79 -11.14 -5.96 2.48
CA ARG A 79 -11.58 -7.36 2.56
C ARG A 79 -10.94 -8.03 3.77
N ASN A 80 -11.65 -9.03 4.31
CA ASN A 80 -11.14 -9.85 5.40
C ASN A 80 -10.07 -10.84 4.84
N PRO A 81 -9.18 -11.37 5.68
CA PRO A 81 -8.10 -12.25 5.23
C PRO A 81 -8.60 -13.58 4.63
N GLY A 82 -9.81 -14.02 5.00
CA GLY A 82 -10.40 -15.27 4.52
C GLY A 82 -11.22 -15.16 3.22
N ASN A 83 -11.44 -13.95 2.69
CA ASN A 83 -12.20 -13.77 1.46
C ASN A 83 -11.31 -13.18 0.35
N LEU A 84 -11.11 -13.97 -0.69
CA LEU A 84 -10.37 -13.57 -1.88
C LEU A 84 -11.24 -12.73 -2.85
N TYR A 85 -12.57 -12.82 -2.73
CA TYR A 85 -13.53 -12.26 -3.68
C TYR A 85 -14.37 -11.14 -3.07
N GLY A 86 -14.39 -10.01 -3.78
CA GLY A 86 -15.15 -8.85 -3.36
C GLY A 86 -14.46 -8.07 -2.23
N GLY A 87 -15.01 -6.90 -1.96
CA GLY A 87 -14.53 -6.00 -0.91
C GLY A 87 -15.64 -5.04 -0.55
N HIS A 88 -15.62 -4.56 0.69
CA HIS A 88 -16.57 -3.58 1.19
C HIS A 88 -15.99 -2.18 1.07
N GLY A 89 -16.78 -1.24 0.58
CA GLY A 89 -16.37 0.16 0.52
C GLY A 89 -16.14 0.70 1.93
N ARG A 90 -14.98 1.32 2.18
CA ARG A 90 -14.66 1.90 3.47
C ARG A 90 -15.57 3.11 3.73
N ARG A 91 -16.57 2.97 4.61
CA ARG A 91 -17.58 3.99 4.92
C ARG A 91 -17.04 5.42 5.08
N PRO A 92 -16.02 5.68 5.93
CA PRO A 92 -15.51 7.04 6.16
C PRO A 92 -14.72 7.66 5.01
N VAL A 93 -14.50 6.94 3.89
CA VAL A 93 -13.76 7.48 2.74
C VAL A 93 -14.75 7.94 1.67
N PRO A 94 -14.67 9.17 1.16
CA PRO A 94 -15.55 9.62 0.08
C PRO A 94 -15.24 8.88 -1.23
N TRP A 95 -16.21 8.87 -2.16
CA TRP A 95 -15.93 8.53 -3.55
C TRP A 95 -15.16 9.66 -4.21
N ARG A 96 -14.23 9.31 -5.11
CA ARG A 96 -13.41 10.26 -5.87
C ARG A 96 -13.62 10.03 -7.37
N HIS A 97 -13.45 11.09 -8.15
CA HIS A 97 -13.54 11.02 -9.62
C HIS A 97 -12.27 10.43 -10.26
N THR A 98 -11.17 10.34 -9.50
CA THR A 98 -9.91 9.79 -10.00
C THR A 98 -9.38 8.70 -9.07
N PHE A 99 -8.73 7.70 -9.65
CA PHE A 99 -8.04 6.66 -8.92
C PHE A 99 -6.99 7.25 -7.98
N ASP A 100 -6.24 8.24 -8.46
CA ASP A 100 -5.15 8.88 -7.71
C ASP A 100 -5.65 9.57 -6.45
N ALA A 101 -6.76 10.31 -6.52
CA ALA A 101 -7.33 10.92 -5.33
C ALA A 101 -7.79 9.87 -4.30
N ALA A 102 -8.37 8.76 -4.77
CA ALA A 102 -8.76 7.66 -3.89
C ALA A 102 -7.54 6.94 -3.28
N GLN A 103 -6.46 6.76 -4.04
CA GLN A 103 -5.22 6.15 -3.57
C GLN A 103 -4.49 7.06 -2.59
N ALA A 104 -4.48 8.38 -2.82
CA ALA A 104 -3.93 9.36 -1.89
C ALA A 104 -4.66 9.32 -0.54
N ASP A 105 -5.99 9.22 -0.56
CA ASP A 105 -6.79 9.04 0.66
C ASP A 105 -6.43 7.74 1.38
N LEU A 106 -6.32 6.62 0.65
CA LEU A 106 -5.90 5.34 1.23
C LEU A 106 -4.50 5.42 1.85
N ASN A 107 -3.53 6.00 1.15
CA ASN A 107 -2.15 6.14 1.62
C ASN A 107 -2.08 7.02 2.89
N ARG A 108 -2.89 8.09 2.96
CA ARG A 108 -3.00 8.95 4.15
C ARG A 108 -3.57 8.18 5.34
N ILE A 109 -4.62 7.38 5.13
CA ILE A 109 -5.22 6.55 6.17
C ILE A 109 -4.24 5.48 6.64
N ALA A 110 -3.54 4.84 5.71
CA ALA A 110 -2.56 3.81 6.01
C ALA A 110 -1.41 4.38 6.84
N LYS A 111 -0.93 5.59 6.50
CA LYS A 111 0.05 6.33 7.31
C LYS A 111 -0.46 6.66 8.71
N GLN A 112 -1.68 7.18 8.84
CA GLN A 112 -2.29 7.51 10.13
C GLN A 112 -2.49 6.28 11.03
N ARG A 113 -2.75 5.12 10.41
CA ARG A 113 -3.03 3.86 11.11
C ARG A 113 -1.84 2.90 11.16
N ASN A 114 -0.68 3.33 10.66
CA ASN A 114 0.54 2.54 10.56
C ASN A 114 0.33 1.15 9.91
N TRP A 115 -0.48 1.11 8.84
CA TRP A 115 -0.76 -0.15 8.13
C TRP A 115 0.42 -0.58 7.27
N LYS A 116 0.67 -1.88 7.20
CA LYS A 116 1.78 -2.44 6.42
C LYS A 116 1.41 -2.52 4.95
N GLU A 117 2.38 -2.34 4.06
CA GLU A 117 2.16 -2.60 2.63
C GLU A 117 1.97 -4.11 2.38
N CYS A 118 1.05 -4.46 1.48
CA CYS A 118 1.00 -5.80 0.91
C CYS A 118 2.14 -5.91 -0.13
N ILE A 119 2.93 -6.98 -0.04
CA ILE A 119 4.02 -7.31 -0.96
C ILE A 119 3.46 -8.05 -2.17
#